data_AF-A0A841FW41-F1
#
_entry.id   AF-A0A841FW41-F1
#
_cell.length_a   1.000
_cell.length_b   1.000
_cell.length_c   1.000
_cell.angle_alpha   90.00
_cell.angle_beta   90.00
_cell.angle_gamma   90.00
#
_symmetry.space_group_name_H-M   'P 1'
#
loop_
_entity.id
_entity.type
_entity.pdbx_description
1 polymer ?
#
loop_
_entity_poly.entity_id
_entity_poly.type
_entity_poly.pdbx_seq_one_letter_code
_entity_poly.pdbx_strand_id
1 'polypeptide(L)'
;MARSKKAASGAASGIVAKAAKKGMGNPAKKVGKGVPKPRKPKQSGPGKPDFRDSKGRLRDGTTGKPKHDPTAKHNRSSEYPHGYSDKTHGEMATKYTKEGRDPTHPKDADGWPLDSAGNKKNRDDLEWYDNQGNKVDPPVTYDHDPAVVEHWNTKGYDSSRQDRAAYYDRSSVLEPMNGPLNSSKGAKMQAQGHTFRQDVTGNYS
;
A
#
# COMPACT_ATOMS: atom_id res chain seq x y z
N MET A 1 57.29 -9.53 32.13
CA MET A 1 56.67 -10.69 32.82
C MET A 1 55.58 -11.23 31.88
N ALA A 2 55.91 -12.19 31.02
CA ALA A 2 55.73 -13.65 31.18
C ALA A 2 54.24 -14.09 31.07
N ARG A 3 53.85 -14.67 29.90
CA ARG A 3 53.37 -16.07 29.66
C ARG A 3 52.00 -16.37 30.30
N SER A 4 51.01 -17.06 29.71
CA SER A 4 50.97 -18.26 28.86
C SER A 4 49.50 -18.51 28.42
N LYS A 5 49.15 -18.73 27.14
CA LYS A 5 48.82 -20.02 26.45
C LYS A 5 48.05 -21.11 27.24
N LYS A 6 46.87 -21.50 26.72
CA LYS A 6 46.36 -22.88 26.38
C LYS A 6 44.89 -22.75 25.94
N ALA A 7 44.39 -23.16 24.76
CA ALA A 7 44.56 -24.31 23.87
C ALA A 7 43.81 -25.60 24.29
N ALA A 8 43.19 -26.20 23.26
CA ALA A 8 42.72 -27.60 23.10
C ALA A 8 41.24 -27.87 23.47
N SER A 9 40.48 -28.77 22.83
CA SER A 9 40.56 -29.57 21.59
C SER A 9 39.42 -30.62 21.65
N GLY A 10 39.00 -31.17 20.51
CA GLY A 10 38.33 -32.49 20.42
C GLY A 10 36.97 -32.42 19.71
N ALA A 11 36.75 -32.80 18.45
CA ALA A 11 37.15 -33.95 17.63
C ALA A 11 36.32 -35.23 17.89
N ALA A 12 35.55 -35.65 16.87
CA ALA A 12 35.28 -37.03 16.39
C ALA A 12 34.17 -36.93 15.31
N SER A 13 34.37 -37.22 14.01
CA SER A 13 34.66 -38.53 13.36
C SER A 13 33.66 -39.62 13.79
N GLY A 14 32.90 -40.33 12.95
CA GLY A 14 32.76 -40.44 11.51
C GLY A 14 31.97 -41.73 11.18
N ILE A 15 31.87 -42.05 9.87
CA ILE A 15 31.65 -43.39 9.26
C ILE A 15 30.21 -43.97 9.47
N VAL A 16 29.47 -44.60 8.55
CA VAL A 16 29.79 -45.61 7.52
C VAL A 16 28.70 -45.67 6.42
N ALA A 17 29.16 -46.09 5.23
CA ALA A 17 28.46 -46.31 3.97
C ALA A 17 27.79 -47.70 3.81
N LYS A 18 27.32 -47.95 2.58
CA LYS A 18 26.93 -49.22 1.88
C LYS A 18 25.46 -49.63 1.99
N ALA A 19 24.81 -50.23 0.98
CA ALA A 19 25.10 -50.48 -0.43
C ALA A 19 23.84 -51.07 -1.11
N ALA A 20 23.61 -50.68 -2.37
CA ALA A 20 23.20 -51.46 -3.55
C ALA A 20 22.23 -52.67 -3.44
N LYS A 21 21.23 -52.70 -4.35
CA LYS A 21 20.96 -53.90 -5.16
C LYS A 21 20.29 -53.62 -6.50
N LYS A 22 20.76 -54.36 -7.50
CA LYS A 22 20.48 -54.41 -8.93
C LYS A 22 19.57 -55.61 -9.22
N GLY A 23 18.68 -55.51 -10.21
CA GLY A 23 17.98 -56.64 -10.87
C GLY A 23 16.96 -56.09 -11.88
N MET A 24 17.26 -56.03 -13.19
CA MET A 24 17.14 -57.09 -14.22
C MET A 24 15.70 -57.59 -14.47
N GLY A 25 15.13 -57.21 -15.61
CA GLY A 25 14.54 -58.18 -16.56
C GLY A 25 13.02 -58.23 -16.80
N ASN A 26 12.56 -57.56 -17.88
CA ASN A 26 11.60 -57.96 -18.94
C ASN A 26 10.11 -58.33 -18.62
N PRO A 27 9.18 -58.37 -19.60
CA PRO A 27 9.27 -58.03 -21.03
C PRO A 27 8.16 -57.11 -21.58
N ALA A 28 8.37 -56.70 -22.84
CA ALA A 28 7.48 -55.96 -23.72
C ALA A 28 6.00 -56.41 -23.72
N LYS A 29 5.09 -55.43 -23.67
CA LYS A 29 3.70 -55.58 -24.14
C LYS A 29 3.43 -54.68 -25.33
N LYS A 30 2.71 -55.29 -26.26
CA LYS A 30 2.49 -54.94 -27.66
C LYS A 30 1.94 -53.53 -27.88
N VAL A 31 2.45 -52.95 -28.96
CA VAL A 31 1.96 -51.79 -29.71
C VAL A 31 0.50 -51.98 -30.10
N GLY A 32 -0.40 -51.20 -29.49
CA GLY A 32 -1.73 -50.93 -30.03
C GLY A 32 -1.70 -49.62 -30.80
N LYS A 33 -1.72 -49.69 -32.14
CA LYS A 33 -1.82 -48.52 -33.02
C LYS A 33 -3.21 -47.88 -32.87
N GLY A 34 -3.28 -46.82 -32.09
CA GLY A 34 -4.36 -45.84 -32.14
C GLY A 34 -3.73 -44.47 -32.32
N VAL A 35 -3.70 -43.95 -33.55
CA VAL A 35 -3.32 -42.57 -33.81
C VAL A 35 -4.29 -41.68 -33.02
N PRO A 36 -3.84 -40.86 -32.04
CA PRO A 36 -4.72 -39.88 -31.43
C PRO A 36 -5.10 -38.89 -32.54
N LYS A 37 -6.38 -38.87 -32.91
CA LYS A 37 -6.93 -37.83 -33.79
C LYS A 37 -6.52 -36.47 -33.21
N PRO A 38 -6.02 -35.52 -34.00
CA PRO A 38 -5.74 -34.17 -33.52
C PRO A 38 -7.04 -33.64 -32.89
N ARG A 39 -7.00 -33.40 -31.58
CA ARG A 39 -8.07 -32.66 -30.91
C ARG A 39 -8.09 -31.29 -31.58
N LYS A 40 -9.13 -31.00 -32.35
CA LYS A 40 -9.40 -29.62 -32.82
C LYS A 40 -9.28 -28.71 -31.59
N PRO A 41 -8.53 -27.60 -31.66
CA PRO A 41 -8.57 -26.61 -30.59
C PRO A 41 -10.04 -26.24 -30.39
N LYS A 42 -10.54 -26.31 -29.14
CA LYS A 42 -11.83 -25.72 -28.81
C LYS A 42 -11.73 -24.25 -29.22
N GLN A 43 -12.36 -23.88 -30.33
CA GLN A 43 -12.67 -22.49 -30.61
C GLN A 43 -13.56 -22.06 -29.45
N SER A 44 -12.97 -21.39 -28.46
CA SER A 44 -13.72 -20.54 -27.55
C SER A 44 -14.55 -19.63 -28.44
N GLY A 45 -15.88 -19.75 -28.36
CA GLY A 45 -16.77 -18.85 -29.08
C GLY A 45 -16.40 -17.39 -28.78
N PRO A 46 -16.85 -16.44 -29.61
CA PRO A 46 -16.54 -15.03 -29.38
C PRO A 46 -16.86 -14.68 -27.94
N GLY A 47 -15.83 -14.27 -27.19
CA GLY A 47 -15.98 -13.83 -25.81
C GLY A 47 -17.07 -12.76 -25.78
N LYS A 48 -17.88 -12.77 -24.72
CA LYS A 48 -18.88 -11.71 -24.54
C LYS A 48 -18.18 -10.35 -24.60
N PRO A 49 -18.77 -9.34 -25.26
CA PRO A 49 -18.19 -8.01 -25.31
C PRO A 49 -18.09 -7.44 -23.90
N ASP A 50 -17.02 -6.69 -23.64
CA ASP A 50 -16.85 -5.98 -22.38
C ASP A 50 -18.04 -5.05 -22.13
N PHE A 51 -18.38 -4.83 -20.87
CA PHE A 51 -19.50 -3.99 -20.47
C PHE A 51 -19.11 -3.07 -19.32
N ARG A 52 -19.87 -2.00 -19.11
CA ARG A 52 -19.72 -1.16 -17.91
C ARG A 52 -20.71 -1.61 -16.84
N ASP A 53 -20.26 -1.76 -15.60
CA ASP A 53 -21.15 -2.02 -14.47
C ASP A 53 -21.94 -0.76 -14.08
N SER A 54 -22.87 -0.89 -13.13
CA SER A 54 -23.68 0.23 -12.61
C SER A 54 -22.87 1.35 -11.95
N LYS A 55 -21.58 1.14 -11.72
CA LYS A 55 -20.63 2.15 -11.22
C LYS A 55 -19.73 2.69 -12.33
N GLY A 56 -20.05 2.39 -13.60
CA GLY A 56 -19.31 2.83 -14.78
C GLY A 56 -18.00 2.08 -15.02
N ARG A 57 -17.65 1.05 -14.25
CA ARG A 57 -16.35 0.34 -14.39
C ARG A 57 -16.40 -0.66 -15.53
N LEU A 58 -15.36 -0.68 -16.37
CA LEU A 58 -15.25 -1.67 -17.44
C LEU A 58 -15.06 -3.08 -16.84
N ARG A 59 -15.82 -4.03 -17.37
CA ARG A 59 -15.84 -5.43 -17.00
C ARG A 59 -15.51 -6.26 -18.21
N ASP A 60 -14.60 -7.22 -18.03
CA ASP A 60 -14.34 -8.24 -19.04
C ASP A 60 -15.64 -8.98 -19.32
N GLY A 61 -16.09 -8.96 -20.57
CA GLY A 61 -17.42 -9.49 -20.89
C GLY A 61 -17.56 -10.99 -20.62
N THR A 62 -16.45 -11.72 -20.67
CA THR A 62 -16.41 -13.17 -20.52
C THR A 62 -16.36 -13.62 -19.06
N THR A 63 -15.65 -12.88 -18.22
CA THR A 63 -15.39 -13.25 -16.82
C THR A 63 -16.11 -12.36 -15.80
N GLY A 64 -16.63 -11.20 -16.21
CA GLY A 64 -17.21 -10.17 -15.33
C GLY A 64 -16.20 -9.50 -14.41
N LYS A 65 -14.90 -9.82 -14.53
CA LYS A 65 -13.84 -9.23 -13.72
C LYS A 65 -13.60 -7.78 -14.14
N PRO A 66 -13.12 -6.91 -13.22
CA PRO A 66 -12.66 -5.59 -13.60
C PRO A 66 -11.66 -5.70 -14.76
N LYS A 67 -11.85 -4.86 -15.77
CA LYS A 67 -10.95 -4.72 -16.91
C LYS A 67 -10.41 -3.29 -16.92
N HIS A 68 -9.14 -3.14 -17.29
CA HIS A 68 -8.54 -1.83 -17.48
C HIS A 68 -9.38 -1.00 -18.46
N ASP A 69 -9.91 0.13 -17.99
CA ASP A 69 -10.63 1.09 -18.80
C ASP A 69 -9.66 2.17 -19.31
N PRO A 70 -9.28 2.16 -20.60
CA PRO A 70 -8.37 3.18 -21.13
C PRO A 70 -8.96 4.60 -21.14
N THR A 71 -10.25 4.77 -20.82
CA THR A 71 -10.92 6.06 -20.73
C THR A 71 -11.13 6.56 -19.29
N ALA A 72 -10.89 5.72 -18.28
CA ALA A 72 -10.99 6.12 -16.89
C ALA A 72 -9.88 7.13 -16.57
N LYS A 73 -10.25 8.28 -15.99
CA LYS A 73 -9.28 9.29 -15.55
C LYS A 73 -9.03 9.17 -14.05
N HIS A 74 -7.83 8.72 -13.69
CA HIS A 74 -7.40 8.59 -12.31
C HIS A 74 -6.89 9.92 -11.76
N ASN A 75 -7.33 10.27 -10.56
CA ASN A 75 -6.93 11.47 -9.84
C ASN A 75 -7.07 11.24 -8.32
N ARG A 76 -6.68 12.22 -7.49
CA ARG A 76 -6.74 12.06 -6.03
C ARG A 76 -8.15 11.72 -5.54
N SER A 77 -9.19 12.43 -5.99
CA SER A 77 -10.55 12.22 -5.48
C SER A 77 -11.16 10.91 -5.96
N SER A 78 -10.81 10.44 -7.16
CA SER A 78 -11.24 9.13 -7.64
C SER A 78 -10.54 8.00 -6.91
N GLU A 79 -9.30 8.18 -6.45
CA GLU A 79 -8.44 7.09 -5.95
C GLU A 79 -8.24 7.00 -4.45
N TYR A 80 -8.46 8.09 -3.72
CA TYR A 80 -8.21 8.18 -2.28
C TYR A 80 -9.42 8.75 -1.53
N PRO A 81 -9.51 8.52 -0.20
CA PRO A 81 -10.51 9.16 0.64
C PRO A 81 -10.47 10.69 0.59
N HIS A 82 -11.58 11.32 0.96
CA HIS A 82 -11.68 12.79 1.00
C HIS A 82 -11.14 13.40 2.30
N GLY A 83 -11.19 12.66 3.40
CA GLY A 83 -10.77 13.09 4.73
C GLY A 83 -10.07 11.98 5.49
N TYR A 84 -9.60 12.32 6.68
CA TYR A 84 -8.90 11.42 7.60
C TYR A 84 -9.87 10.92 8.68
N SER A 85 -9.54 9.80 9.31
CA SER A 85 -10.28 9.33 10.47
C SER A 85 -10.03 10.20 11.70
N ASP A 86 -10.96 10.16 12.67
CA ASP A 86 -10.79 10.79 13.98
C ASP A 86 -9.52 10.30 14.69
N LYS A 87 -9.21 9.01 14.55
CA LYS A 87 -7.97 8.40 15.06
C LYS A 87 -6.74 9.05 14.46
N THR A 88 -6.68 9.21 13.14
CA THR A 88 -5.55 9.86 12.47
C THR A 88 -5.44 11.32 12.87
N HIS A 89 -6.57 12.01 12.99
CA HIS A 89 -6.63 13.36 13.54
C HIS A 89 -6.04 13.45 14.96
N GLY A 90 -6.43 12.55 15.86
CA GLY A 90 -5.92 12.48 17.23
C GLY A 90 -4.43 12.13 17.31
N GLU A 91 -3.95 11.19 16.48
CA GLU A 91 -2.52 10.86 16.37
C GLU A 91 -1.70 12.05 15.87
N MET A 92 -2.20 12.76 14.87
CA MET A 92 -1.56 13.97 14.34
C MET A 92 -1.52 15.08 15.39
N ALA A 93 -2.63 15.30 16.12
CA ALA A 93 -2.65 16.29 17.19
C ALA A 93 -1.66 15.92 18.31
N THR A 94 -1.68 14.66 18.76
CA THR A 94 -0.73 14.13 19.76
C THR A 94 0.73 14.36 19.35
N LYS A 95 1.06 14.12 18.08
CA LYS A 95 2.43 14.26 17.58
C LYS A 95 2.83 15.71 17.34
N TYR A 96 1.93 16.58 16.90
CA TYR A 96 2.31 17.86 16.29
C TYR A 96 1.70 19.11 16.94
N THR A 97 0.83 18.98 17.94
CA THR A 97 0.33 20.15 18.67
C THR A 97 0.95 20.26 20.05
N LYS A 98 1.03 21.49 20.57
CA LYS A 98 1.43 21.75 21.95
C LYS A 98 0.50 21.05 22.94
N GLU A 99 -0.81 21.17 22.73
CA GLU A 99 -1.83 20.55 23.57
C GLU A 99 -1.79 19.02 23.51
N GLY A 100 -1.59 18.46 22.32
CA GLY A 100 -1.50 17.02 22.13
C GLY A 100 -0.30 16.41 22.87
N ARG A 101 0.84 17.12 22.87
CA ARG A 101 2.09 16.71 23.53
C ARG A 101 2.07 16.89 25.04
N ASP A 102 1.27 17.83 25.57
CA ASP A 102 1.16 18.06 27.01
C ASP A 102 0.43 16.87 27.69
N PRO A 103 1.09 16.12 28.60
CA PRO A 103 0.47 14.98 29.27
C PRO A 103 -0.66 15.39 30.23
N THR A 104 -0.74 16.66 30.62
CA THR A 104 -1.76 17.17 31.54
C THR A 104 -2.99 17.73 30.81
N HIS A 105 -2.90 17.95 29.49
CA HIS A 105 -4.01 18.46 28.71
C HIS A 105 -5.06 17.37 28.45
N PRO A 106 -6.36 17.65 28.67
CA PRO A 106 -7.43 16.67 28.45
C PRO A 106 -7.54 16.31 26.96
N LYS A 107 -7.69 15.01 26.69
CA LYS A 107 -7.77 14.43 25.34
C LYS A 107 -8.85 13.35 25.31
N ASP A 108 -9.44 13.12 24.13
CA ASP A 108 -10.31 11.97 23.92
C ASP A 108 -9.51 10.65 23.82
N ALA A 109 -10.22 9.55 23.57
CA ALA A 109 -9.61 8.22 23.43
C ALA A 109 -8.67 8.08 22.21
N ASP A 110 -8.83 8.95 21.20
CA ASP A 110 -8.01 8.97 19.99
C ASP A 110 -6.82 9.94 20.11
N GLY A 111 -6.75 10.74 21.18
CA GLY A 111 -5.69 11.71 21.44
C GLY A 111 -5.99 13.13 20.98
N TRP A 112 -7.23 13.45 20.59
CA TRP A 112 -7.63 14.80 20.20
C TRP A 112 -7.82 15.71 21.42
N PRO A 113 -7.22 16.92 21.45
CA PRO A 113 -7.37 17.86 22.56
C PRO A 113 -8.83 18.31 22.80
N LEU A 114 -9.22 18.37 24.06
CA LEU A 114 -10.56 18.78 24.50
C LEU A 114 -10.56 20.16 25.14
N ASP A 115 -11.69 20.87 25.02
CA ASP A 115 -11.93 22.11 25.75
C ASP A 115 -12.38 21.84 27.20
N SER A 116 -12.61 22.91 27.97
CA SER A 116 -13.07 22.81 29.37
C SER A 116 -14.45 22.17 29.55
N ALA A 117 -15.26 22.11 28.49
CA ALA A 117 -16.56 21.46 28.48
C ALA A 117 -16.48 19.98 28.01
N GLY A 118 -15.28 19.49 27.69
CA GLY A 118 -15.05 18.14 27.20
C GLY A 118 -15.33 17.95 25.71
N ASN A 119 -15.53 19.02 24.95
CA ASN A 119 -15.72 18.94 23.50
C ASN A 119 -14.38 18.97 22.78
N LYS A 120 -14.30 18.36 21.59
CA LYS A 120 -13.12 18.47 20.72
C LYS A 120 -12.85 19.94 20.39
N LYS A 121 -11.64 20.43 20.70
CA LYS A 121 -11.20 21.76 20.25
C LYS A 121 -11.23 21.78 18.71
N ASN A 122 -11.53 22.94 18.13
CA ASN A 122 -11.39 23.09 16.68
C ASN A 122 -9.92 22.91 16.30
N ARG A 123 -9.66 22.23 15.18
CA ARG A 123 -8.30 21.95 14.70
C ARG A 123 -7.47 23.23 14.58
N ASP A 124 -8.08 24.28 14.06
CA ASP A 124 -7.38 25.53 13.75
C ASP A 124 -7.13 26.39 15.02
N ASP A 125 -7.70 26.01 16.17
CA ASP A 125 -7.45 26.64 17.48
C ASP A 125 -6.28 26.00 18.25
N LEU A 126 -5.67 24.94 17.70
CA LEU A 126 -4.53 24.25 18.31
C LEU A 126 -3.21 24.88 17.85
N GLU A 127 -2.19 24.84 18.69
CA GLU A 127 -0.84 25.28 18.31
C GLU A 127 -0.11 24.15 17.58
N TRP A 128 -0.18 24.12 16.24
CA TRP A 128 0.47 23.12 15.38
C TRP A 128 1.93 23.46 15.03
N TYR A 129 2.75 22.42 14.91
CA TYR A 129 4.15 22.50 14.49
C TYR A 129 4.49 21.44 13.45
N ASP A 130 5.33 21.77 12.47
CA ASP A 130 5.86 20.82 11.49
C ASP A 130 6.95 19.91 12.11
N ASN A 131 7.55 18.99 11.33
CA ASN A 131 8.61 18.11 11.83
C ASN A 131 9.89 18.86 12.19
N GLN A 132 10.10 20.05 11.62
CA GLN A 132 11.23 20.94 11.88
C GLN A 132 10.99 21.81 13.12
N GLY A 133 9.79 21.76 13.71
CA GLY A 133 9.42 22.55 14.89
C GLY A 133 8.98 23.97 14.57
N ASN A 134 8.74 24.32 13.29
CA ASN A 134 8.16 25.60 12.94
C ASN A 134 6.66 25.59 13.21
N LYS A 135 6.14 26.71 13.68
CA LYS A 135 4.70 26.88 13.85
C LYS A 135 4.00 26.84 12.48
N VAL A 136 2.89 26.11 12.41
CA VAL A 136 2.03 26.02 11.23
C VAL A 136 0.81 26.90 11.45
N ASP A 137 0.68 27.96 10.65
CA ASP A 137 -0.48 28.84 10.74
C ASP A 137 -1.73 28.23 10.12
N PRO A 138 -2.93 28.50 10.67
CA PRO A 138 -4.18 28.04 10.11
C PRO A 138 -4.48 28.68 8.73
N PRO A 139 -5.35 28.06 7.90
CA PRO A 139 -6.02 26.78 8.15
C PRO A 139 -5.04 25.62 8.05
N VAL A 140 -5.03 24.74 9.04
CA VAL A 140 -4.08 23.61 9.07
C VAL A 140 -4.61 22.48 8.19
N THR A 141 -3.72 21.85 7.44
CA THR A 141 -4.00 20.64 6.65
C THR A 141 -2.93 19.61 6.92
N TYR A 142 -3.06 18.41 6.38
CA TYR A 142 -1.99 17.42 6.38
C TYR A 142 -1.51 17.20 4.96
N ASP A 143 -0.20 17.23 4.78
CA ASP A 143 0.48 16.84 3.56
C ASP A 143 1.03 15.42 3.73
N HIS A 144 1.03 14.66 2.64
CA HIS A 144 1.58 13.31 2.63
C HIS A 144 3.04 13.35 2.21
N ASP A 145 3.89 12.60 2.89
CA ASP A 145 5.28 12.34 2.49
C ASP A 145 5.53 10.81 2.38
N PRO A 146 5.64 10.25 1.16
CA PRO A 146 5.62 10.93 -0.14
C PRO A 146 4.23 11.48 -0.52
N ALA A 147 4.16 12.39 -1.50
CA ALA A 147 2.88 12.97 -1.91
C ALA A 147 1.92 11.89 -2.47
N VAL A 148 0.61 12.12 -2.37
CA VAL A 148 -0.40 11.15 -2.84
C VAL A 148 -0.22 10.77 -4.31
N VAL A 149 0.15 11.73 -5.17
CA VAL A 149 0.43 11.50 -6.59
C VAL A 149 1.66 10.60 -6.80
N GLU A 150 2.68 10.73 -5.97
CA GLU A 150 3.89 9.89 -6.02
C GLU A 150 3.59 8.49 -5.51
N HIS A 151 2.85 8.35 -4.41
CA HIS A 151 2.39 7.05 -3.95
C HIS A 151 1.55 6.36 -5.02
N TRP A 152 0.64 7.08 -5.68
CA TRP A 152 -0.12 6.54 -6.82
C TRP A 152 0.80 6.04 -7.93
N ASN A 153 1.75 6.86 -8.39
CA ASN A 153 2.62 6.54 -9.52
C ASN A 153 3.61 5.40 -9.25
N THR A 154 3.89 5.11 -7.98
CA THR A 154 4.86 4.08 -7.57
C THR A 154 4.20 2.79 -7.09
N LYS A 155 3.08 2.87 -6.37
CA LYS A 155 2.44 1.71 -5.73
C LYS A 155 0.92 1.69 -5.88
N GLY A 156 0.26 2.84 -5.74
CA GLY A 156 -1.21 2.92 -5.65
C GLY A 156 -1.94 2.45 -6.92
N TYR A 157 -1.31 2.60 -8.09
CA TYR A 157 -1.86 2.13 -9.37
C TYR A 157 -1.97 0.59 -9.48
N ASP A 158 -1.24 -0.14 -8.63
CA ASP A 158 -1.20 -1.62 -8.53
C ASP A 158 -1.65 -2.10 -7.14
N SER A 159 -2.48 -1.33 -6.44
CA SER A 159 -2.98 -1.69 -5.13
C SER A 159 -4.50 -1.70 -5.06
N SER A 160 -5.05 -2.32 -4.02
CA SER A 160 -6.49 -2.25 -3.75
C SER A 160 -6.88 -0.87 -3.23
N ARG A 161 -8.17 -0.51 -3.34
CA ARG A 161 -8.72 0.69 -2.68
C ARG A 161 -8.50 0.68 -1.17
N GLN A 162 -8.53 -0.48 -0.53
CA GLN A 162 -8.28 -0.62 0.90
C GLN A 162 -6.83 -0.25 1.25
N ASP A 163 -5.86 -0.70 0.46
CA ASP A 163 -4.45 -0.34 0.68
C ASP A 163 -4.21 1.16 0.48
N ARG A 164 -4.87 1.77 -0.51
CA ARG A 164 -4.81 3.23 -0.74
C ARG A 164 -5.42 4.01 0.41
N ALA A 165 -6.54 3.55 0.95
CA ALA A 165 -7.15 4.16 2.13
C ALA A 165 -6.25 4.03 3.37
N ALA A 166 -5.64 2.85 3.58
CA ALA A 166 -4.70 2.61 4.68
C ALA A 166 -3.39 3.40 4.55
N TYR A 167 -2.95 3.72 3.32
CA TYR A 167 -1.88 4.68 3.09
C TYR A 167 -2.32 6.09 3.45
N TYR A 168 -3.47 6.51 2.92
CA TYR A 168 -3.99 7.86 3.05
C TYR A 168 -4.19 8.25 4.52
N ASP A 169 -4.68 7.33 5.33
CA ASP A 169 -5.01 7.56 6.73
C ASP A 169 -3.82 7.34 7.69
N ARG A 170 -2.62 7.04 7.19
CA ARG A 170 -1.48 6.69 8.04
C ARG A 170 -0.76 7.95 8.55
N SER A 171 -0.91 8.24 9.84
CA SER A 171 -0.27 9.39 10.51
C SER A 171 1.25 9.44 10.38
N SER A 172 1.93 8.29 10.23
CA SER A 172 3.38 8.24 10.10
C SER A 172 3.94 8.84 8.80
N VAL A 173 3.09 9.01 7.77
CA VAL A 173 3.45 9.64 6.49
C VAL A 173 2.78 11.01 6.33
N LEU A 174 2.27 11.58 7.42
CA LEU A 174 1.59 12.86 7.43
C LEU A 174 2.40 13.91 8.18
N GLU A 175 2.36 15.13 7.66
CA GLU A 175 2.91 16.33 8.27
C GLU A 175 1.89 17.47 8.24
N PRO A 176 1.70 18.22 9.34
CA PRO A 176 0.86 19.40 9.29
C PRO A 176 1.47 20.48 8.42
N MET A 177 0.63 21.11 7.60
CA MET A 177 1.03 22.19 6.71
C MET A 177 -0.10 23.20 6.58
N ASN A 178 0.26 24.46 6.43
CA ASN A 178 -0.68 25.52 6.11
C ASN A 178 -1.40 25.21 4.78
N GLY A 179 -2.72 25.35 4.75
CA GLY A 179 -3.56 24.99 3.60
C GLY A 179 -3.15 25.67 2.29
N PRO A 180 -2.96 27.00 2.26
CA PRO A 180 -2.40 27.70 1.10
C PRO A 180 -1.06 27.13 0.61
N LEU A 181 -0.14 26.80 1.52
CA LEU A 181 1.15 26.19 1.15
C LEU A 181 0.96 24.79 0.56
N ASN A 182 0.10 23.96 1.15
CA ASN A 182 -0.22 22.62 0.65
C ASN A 182 -0.81 22.68 -0.76
N SER A 183 -1.77 23.59 -0.98
CA SER A 183 -2.34 23.86 -2.31
C SER A 183 -1.27 24.31 -3.32
N SER A 184 -0.39 25.24 -2.92
CA SER A 184 0.70 25.72 -3.77
C SER A 184 1.69 24.60 -4.11
N LYS A 185 2.03 23.74 -3.16
CA LYS A 185 2.90 22.57 -3.37
C LYS A 185 2.28 21.63 -4.41
N GLY A 186 1.00 21.30 -4.27
CA GLY A 186 0.27 20.48 -5.25
C GLY A 186 0.26 21.10 -6.66
N ALA A 187 0.01 22.40 -6.76
CA ALA A 187 0.01 23.11 -8.04
C ALA A 187 1.41 23.12 -8.70
N LYS A 188 2.48 23.31 -7.92
CA LYS A 188 3.87 23.24 -8.41
C LYS A 188 4.23 21.85 -8.90
N MET A 189 3.86 20.81 -8.16
CA MET A 189 4.05 19.42 -8.57
C MET A 189 3.36 19.14 -9.92
N GLN A 190 2.12 19.60 -10.08
CA GLN A 190 1.40 19.47 -11.35
C GLN A 190 2.11 20.23 -12.48
N ALA A 191 2.59 21.46 -12.23
CA ALA A 191 3.33 22.24 -13.22
C ALA A 191 4.67 21.57 -13.62
N GLN A 192 5.26 20.78 -12.72
CA GLN A 192 6.46 19.98 -12.96
C GLN A 192 6.16 18.63 -13.63
N GLY A 193 4.89 18.33 -13.94
CA GLY A 193 4.48 17.10 -14.62
C GLY A 193 4.21 15.92 -13.69
N HIS A 194 4.23 16.11 -12.37
CA HIS A 194 3.78 15.09 -11.41
C HIS A 194 2.26 14.97 -11.50
N THR A 195 1.82 14.11 -12.41
CA THR A 195 0.41 13.81 -12.66
C THR A 195 0.15 12.35 -12.34
N PHE A 196 -1.12 12.03 -12.08
CA PHE A 196 -1.53 10.66 -11.84
C PHE A 196 -1.33 9.85 -13.12
N ARG A 197 -0.58 8.76 -13.01
CA ARG A 197 -0.56 7.69 -14.00
C ARG A 197 -1.99 7.27 -14.34
N GLN A 198 -2.25 7.00 -15.60
CA GLN A 198 -3.58 6.60 -16.07
C GLN A 198 -3.70 5.09 -16.33
N ASP A 199 -2.58 4.36 -16.41
CA ASP A 199 -2.60 2.90 -16.45
C ASP A 199 -2.65 2.27 -15.05
N VAL A 200 -3.40 1.17 -14.95
CA VAL A 200 -3.53 0.32 -13.75
C VAL A 200 -3.33 -1.14 -14.10
N THR A 201 -3.02 -1.97 -13.11
CA THR A 201 -2.64 -3.39 -13.29
C THR A 201 -3.75 -4.35 -12.80
N GLY A 202 -3.48 -5.66 -12.82
CA GLY A 202 -4.42 -6.69 -12.36
C GLY A 202 -4.71 -6.69 -10.86
N ASN A 203 -3.89 -6.06 -10.02
CA ASN A 203 -4.14 -5.97 -8.57
C ASN A 203 -4.98 -4.73 -8.20
N TYR A 204 -5.22 -3.82 -9.16
CA TYR A 204 -6.07 -2.65 -8.94
C TYR A 204 -7.55 -3.04 -8.80
N SER A 205 -8.18 -2.63 -7.69
CA SER A 205 -9.59 -2.94 -7.39
C SER A 205 -10.28 -1.84 -6.59
#